data_AF-A0A812WWQ0-F1
#
_entry.id   AF-A0A812WWQ0-F1
#
_cell.length_a   1.000
_cell.length_b   1.000
_cell.length_c   1.000
_cell.angle_alpha   90.00
_cell.angle_beta   90.00
_cell.angle_gamma   90.00
#
_symmetry.space_group_name_H-M   'P 1'
#
loop_
_entity.id
_entity.type
_entity.pdbx_description
1 polymer ?
#
loop_
_entity_poly.entity_id
_entity_poly.type
_entity_poly.pdbx_seq_one_letter_code
_entity_poly.pdbx_strand_id
1 'polypeptide(L)'
;MGIVQPDFRQFTKVGYEGRLSVVSESQVHQDGFQRYLVQFTSGELSRADGVGFVFSQRLPCAKNIQRIVSIFVNQRGRICMRAFAELERASAFVKPLELGDCVEMAIDLTNQVCCFNIWECTDSGWPDLTGKPASSAELNFGARMSSLSQAGRRATAAPLALCEVLVNHADGARAAAGLARISRVPATRRRIVMSPMQMHGV
;
A
#
# COMPACT_ATOMS: atom_id res chain seq x y z
N MET A 1 17.50 -3.83 5.96
CA MET A 1 17.91 -2.41 5.91
C MET A 1 17.39 -1.82 4.60
N GLY A 2 16.95 -0.57 4.61
CA GLY A 2 16.41 0.13 3.44
C GLY A 2 16.98 1.54 3.35
N ILE A 3 17.00 2.11 2.15
CA ILE A 3 17.38 3.49 1.88
C ILE A 3 16.12 4.23 1.44
N VAL A 4 15.89 5.43 1.96
CA VAL A 4 14.82 6.31 1.52
C VAL A 4 15.44 7.53 0.85
N GLN A 5 14.81 8.02 -0.22
CA GLN A 5 15.22 9.30 -0.82
C GLN A 5 14.87 10.47 0.12
N PRO A 6 15.56 11.62 0.01
CA PRO A 6 15.33 12.78 0.90
C PRO A 6 13.90 13.32 0.88
N ASP A 7 13.17 13.10 -0.22
CA ASP A 7 11.77 13.53 -0.37
C ASP A 7 10.77 12.53 0.23
N PHE A 8 11.24 11.40 0.76
CA PHE A 8 10.44 10.29 1.31
C PHE A 8 9.45 9.67 0.32
N ARG A 9 9.62 9.89 -0.99
CA ARG A 9 8.73 9.34 -2.02
C ARG A 9 9.25 8.07 -2.66
N GLN A 10 10.50 7.70 -2.39
CA GLN A 10 11.10 6.50 -2.93
C GLN A 10 11.83 5.75 -1.83
N PHE A 11 11.54 4.45 -1.74
CA PHE A 11 12.16 3.52 -0.82
C PHE A 11 12.82 2.38 -1.59
N THR A 12 14.07 2.10 -1.25
CA THR A 12 14.86 0.99 -1.78
C THR A 12 15.14 0.01 -0.65
N LYS A 13 14.71 -1.24 -0.79
CA LYS A 13 15.13 -2.28 0.13
C LYS A 13 16.52 -2.80 -0.27
N VAL A 14 17.47 -2.80 0.66
CA VAL A 14 18.86 -3.21 0.38
C VAL A 14 19.25 -4.49 1.12
N GLY A 15 18.58 -4.80 2.22
CA GLY A 15 18.83 -5.99 3.03
C GLY A 15 17.60 -6.87 3.15
N TYR A 16 17.77 -8.15 2.80
CA TYR A 16 16.73 -9.16 2.67
C TYR A 16 17.06 -10.34 3.60
N GLU A 17 16.76 -10.19 4.89
CA GLU A 17 17.03 -11.21 5.92
C GLU A 17 15.72 -11.87 6.39
N GLY A 18 14.79 -12.12 5.46
CA GLY A 18 13.42 -12.55 5.80
C GLY A 18 12.64 -11.52 6.64
N ARG A 19 13.12 -10.27 6.70
CA ARG A 19 12.50 -9.18 7.46
C ARG A 19 11.64 -8.33 6.54
N LEU A 20 10.50 -7.91 7.06
CA LEU A 20 9.59 -6.99 6.40
C LEU A 20 10.12 -5.56 6.48
N SER A 21 9.86 -4.80 5.43
CA SER A 21 10.05 -3.35 5.42
C SER A 21 8.68 -2.72 5.28
N VAL A 22 8.37 -1.84 6.21
CA VAL A 22 7.12 -1.08 6.25
C VAL A 22 7.47 0.35 5.90
N VAL A 23 6.78 0.90 4.90
CA VAL A 23 6.80 2.33 4.62
C VAL A 23 5.42 2.87 4.93
N SER A 24 5.36 3.77 5.90
CA SER A 24 4.13 4.43 6.33
C SER A 24 4.26 5.94 6.17
N GLU A 25 3.12 6.62 6.07
CA GLU A 25 3.09 8.06 6.25
C GLU A 25 3.31 8.46 7.72
N SER A 26 3.49 9.75 7.97
CA SER A 26 3.67 10.31 9.32
C SER A 26 2.36 10.63 10.05
N GLN A 27 1.22 10.61 9.36
CA GLN A 27 -0.08 11.04 9.87
C GLN A 27 -1.07 9.91 9.97
N VAL A 28 -1.67 9.75 11.14
CA VAL A 28 -2.73 8.77 11.39
C VAL A 28 -4.09 9.41 11.06
N HIS A 29 -4.87 8.76 10.20
CA HIS A 29 -6.22 9.17 9.80
C HIS A 29 -7.28 8.45 10.62
N GLN A 30 -8.37 9.14 10.95
CA GLN A 30 -9.50 8.59 11.71
C GLN A 30 -10.78 8.51 10.89
N ASP A 31 -10.88 9.32 9.84
CA ASP A 31 -12.07 9.45 9.02
C ASP A 31 -11.73 9.88 7.58
N GLY A 32 -12.78 10.01 6.77
CA GLY A 32 -12.69 10.55 5.44
C GLY A 32 -12.10 9.60 4.41
N PHE A 33 -11.69 10.18 3.29
CA PHE A 33 -11.22 9.46 2.12
C PHE A 33 -9.72 9.64 1.93
N GLN A 34 -8.98 8.54 1.91
CA GLN A 34 -7.54 8.53 1.69
C GLN A 34 -7.20 7.82 0.38
N ARG A 35 -6.24 8.39 -0.36
CA ARG A 35 -5.85 7.89 -1.68
C ARG A 35 -4.35 7.94 -1.84
N TYR A 36 -3.77 6.79 -2.17
CA TYR A 36 -2.33 6.60 -2.33
C TYR A 36 -2.07 5.91 -3.65
N LEU A 37 -0.94 6.25 -4.25
CA LEU A 37 -0.46 5.66 -5.48
C LEU A 37 0.95 5.13 -5.24
N VAL A 38 1.17 3.86 -5.56
CA VAL A 38 2.41 3.14 -5.29
C VAL A 38 2.87 2.45 -6.56
N GLN A 39 4.14 2.63 -6.93
CA GLN A 39 4.73 1.97 -8.09
C GLN A 39 5.88 1.07 -7.66
N PHE A 40 5.87 -0.18 -8.10
CA PHE A 40 7.04 -1.05 -8.05
C PHE A 40 7.90 -0.79 -9.28
N THR A 41 9.10 -0.27 -9.09
CA THR A 41 9.91 0.33 -10.18
C THR A 41 11.10 -0.52 -10.60
N SER A 42 11.61 -1.38 -9.73
CA SER A 42 12.71 -2.30 -10.03
C SER A 42 12.77 -3.45 -9.02
N GLY A 43 13.67 -4.40 -9.27
CA GLY A 43 13.89 -5.57 -8.43
C GLY A 43 13.03 -6.75 -8.88
N GLU A 44 12.78 -7.70 -7.98
CA GLU A 44 11.83 -8.79 -8.20
C GLU A 44 10.68 -8.66 -7.20
N LEU A 45 9.45 -8.86 -7.67
CA LEU A 45 8.28 -8.94 -6.78
C LEU A 45 8.18 -10.35 -6.21
N SER A 46 8.18 -10.45 -4.89
CA SER A 46 7.92 -11.67 -4.16
C SER A 46 6.42 -11.86 -3.89
N ARG A 47 6.03 -13.08 -3.52
CA ARG A 47 4.64 -13.41 -3.14
C ARG A 47 4.11 -12.62 -1.95
N ALA A 48 5.01 -12.06 -1.14
CA ALA A 48 4.66 -11.31 0.06
C ALA A 48 4.77 -9.80 -0.13
N ASP A 49 5.07 -9.32 -1.35
CA ASP A 49 4.93 -7.91 -1.71
C ASP A 49 3.46 -7.55 -1.90
N GLY A 50 3.13 -6.31 -1.53
CA GLY A 50 1.79 -5.80 -1.63
C GLY A 50 1.64 -4.35 -1.18
N VAL A 51 0.45 -3.82 -1.40
CA VAL A 51 0.06 -2.48 -0.97
C VAL A 51 -1.17 -2.61 -0.10
N GLY A 52 -1.18 -1.90 1.02
CA GLY A 52 -2.28 -1.99 1.95
C GLY A 52 -2.47 -0.79 2.85
N PHE A 53 -3.54 -0.89 3.61
CA PHE A 53 -3.94 0.07 4.61
C PHE A 53 -3.99 -0.64 5.96
N VAL A 54 -3.34 -0.06 6.96
CA VAL A 54 -3.21 -0.62 8.29
C VAL A 54 -4.03 0.17 9.29
N PHE A 55 -4.82 -0.55 10.07
CA PHE A 55 -5.58 -0.03 11.19
C PHE A 55 -4.76 -0.26 12.45
N SER A 56 -4.07 0.77 12.91
CA SER A 56 -3.29 0.70 14.14
C SER A 56 -3.08 2.08 14.76
N GLN A 57 -3.01 2.12 16.09
CA GLN A 57 -2.62 3.31 16.85
C GLN A 57 -1.09 3.49 16.91
N ARG A 58 -0.33 2.43 16.64
CA ARG A 58 1.14 2.41 16.72
C ARG A 58 1.69 1.61 15.54
N LEU A 59 2.83 2.04 15.00
CA LEU A 59 3.48 1.28 13.94
C LEU A 59 3.75 -0.16 14.41
N PRO A 60 3.29 -1.17 13.66
CA PRO A 60 3.51 -2.56 14.02
C PRO A 60 4.99 -2.87 14.13
N CYS A 61 5.37 -3.70 15.10
CA CYS A 61 6.74 -4.22 15.13
C CYS A 61 6.98 -5.08 13.89
N ALA A 62 7.97 -4.72 13.07
CA ALA A 62 8.29 -5.41 11.81
C ALA A 62 8.59 -6.92 11.95
N LYS A 63 8.85 -7.41 13.18
CA LYS A 63 9.05 -8.84 13.48
C LYS A 63 7.76 -9.64 13.62
N ASN A 64 6.61 -9.00 13.83
CA ASN A 64 5.35 -9.71 14.12
C ASN A 64 4.16 -9.09 13.38
N ILE A 65 4.14 -9.26 12.06
CA ILE A 65 3.04 -8.80 11.21
C ILE A 65 1.71 -9.53 11.44
N GLN A 66 1.73 -10.64 12.18
CA GLN A 66 0.52 -11.34 12.62
C GLN A 66 -0.27 -10.54 13.67
N ARG A 67 0.18 -9.34 14.07
CA ARG A 67 -0.58 -8.45 14.94
C ARG A 67 -1.21 -7.27 14.21
N ILE A 68 -1.01 -7.18 12.91
CA ILE A 68 -1.48 -6.08 12.08
C ILE A 68 -2.96 -6.32 11.77
N VAL A 69 -3.77 -5.27 11.92
CA VAL A 69 -5.10 -5.21 11.32
C VAL A 69 -4.98 -4.45 10.02
N SER A 70 -5.33 -5.04 8.89
CA SER A 70 -5.10 -4.41 7.59
C SER A 70 -6.01 -4.92 6.48
N ILE A 71 -6.15 -4.10 5.44
CA ILE A 71 -6.64 -4.50 4.12
C ILE A 71 -5.50 -4.32 3.14
N PHE A 72 -5.18 -5.34 2.34
CA PHE A 72 -4.08 -5.24 1.39
C PHE A 72 -4.33 -6.08 0.15
N VAL A 73 -3.74 -5.66 -0.97
CA VAL A 73 -3.58 -6.46 -2.18
C VAL A 73 -2.17 -7.03 -2.21
N ASN A 74 -2.04 -8.32 -2.48
CA ASN A 74 -0.73 -8.96 -2.65
C ASN A 74 -0.30 -9.03 -4.13
N GLN A 75 0.94 -9.45 -4.38
CA GLN A 75 1.51 -9.63 -5.72
C GLN A 75 0.63 -10.47 -6.67
N ARG A 76 -0.17 -11.42 -6.15
CA ARG A 76 -1.07 -12.23 -6.99
C ARG A 76 -2.40 -11.55 -7.31
N GLY A 77 -2.58 -10.28 -6.92
CA GLY A 77 -3.81 -9.52 -7.11
C GLY A 77 -4.94 -9.88 -6.13
N ARG A 78 -4.66 -10.67 -5.09
CA ARG A 78 -5.68 -11.07 -4.11
C ARG A 78 -5.81 -10.00 -3.03
N ILE A 79 -7.04 -9.52 -2.82
CA ILE A 79 -7.36 -8.63 -1.71
C ILE A 79 -7.61 -9.47 -0.45
N CYS A 80 -6.92 -9.11 0.63
CA CYS A 80 -6.98 -9.81 1.90
C CYS A 80 -7.25 -8.82 3.03
N MET A 81 -8.04 -9.28 4.00
CA MET A 81 -8.22 -8.62 5.29
C MET A 81 -7.47 -9.44 6.33
N ARG A 82 -6.65 -8.78 7.13
CA ARG A 82 -6.02 -9.38 8.29
C ARG A 82 -6.58 -8.71 9.54
N ALA A 83 -6.92 -9.52 10.54
CA ALA A 83 -7.08 -9.05 11.90
C ALA A 83 -6.31 -10.01 12.81
N PHE A 84 -5.15 -9.56 13.28
CA PHE A 84 -4.24 -10.40 14.05
C PHE A 84 -3.84 -11.68 13.27
N ALA A 85 -4.02 -12.85 13.89
CA ALA A 85 -3.72 -14.15 13.30
C ALA A 85 -4.71 -14.53 12.19
N GLU A 86 -5.88 -13.90 12.15
CA GLU A 86 -6.92 -14.21 11.18
C GLU A 86 -6.66 -13.53 9.85
N LEU A 87 -6.83 -14.29 8.77
CA LEU A 87 -6.66 -13.83 7.41
C LEU A 87 -7.87 -14.26 6.59
N GLU A 88 -8.66 -13.29 6.14
CA GLU A 88 -9.77 -13.50 5.21
C GLU A 88 -9.35 -13.05 3.81
N ARG A 89 -9.70 -13.84 2.80
CA ARG A 89 -9.52 -13.45 1.40
C ARG A 89 -10.86 -12.95 0.86
N ALA A 90 -10.85 -11.76 0.30
CA ALA A 90 -12.01 -11.26 -0.43
C ALA A 90 -12.24 -12.11 -1.69
N SER A 91 -13.49 -12.18 -2.15
CA SER A 91 -13.83 -12.73 -3.45
C SER A 91 -13.38 -11.83 -4.60
N ALA A 92 -13.26 -10.53 -4.34
CA ALA A 92 -12.77 -9.55 -5.30
C ALA A 92 -11.24 -9.65 -5.45
N PHE A 93 -10.77 -9.51 -6.69
CA PHE A 93 -9.35 -9.57 -7.04
C PHE A 93 -9.05 -8.63 -8.20
N VAL A 94 -7.80 -8.20 -8.29
CA VAL A 94 -7.25 -7.47 -9.44
C VAL A 94 -6.31 -8.37 -10.23
N LYS A 95 -5.82 -7.89 -11.38
CA LYS A 95 -4.73 -8.57 -12.10
C LYS A 95 -3.52 -8.79 -11.18
N PRO A 96 -2.72 -9.85 -11.39
CA PRO A 96 -1.43 -9.98 -10.72
C PRO A 96 -0.58 -8.71 -10.91
N LEU A 97 0.11 -8.32 -9.84
CA LEU A 97 0.96 -7.14 -9.83
C LEU A 97 2.28 -7.45 -10.52
N GLU A 98 2.68 -6.54 -11.39
CA GLU A 98 3.90 -6.61 -12.19
C GLU A 98 4.78 -5.39 -11.92
N LEU A 99 6.06 -5.49 -12.26
CA LEU A 99 6.95 -4.34 -12.22
C LEU A 99 6.47 -3.31 -13.24
N GLY A 100 6.49 -2.05 -12.86
CA GLY A 100 5.96 -0.96 -13.65
C GLY A 100 4.46 -0.71 -13.44
N ASP A 101 3.73 -1.57 -12.72
CA ASP A 101 2.35 -1.25 -12.32
C ASP A 101 2.31 -0.14 -11.27
N CYS A 102 1.32 0.73 -11.43
CA CYS A 102 0.93 1.74 -10.45
C CYS A 102 -0.32 1.25 -9.71
N VAL A 103 -0.13 0.83 -8.46
CA VAL A 103 -1.19 0.41 -7.56
C VAL A 103 -1.76 1.63 -6.86
N GLU A 104 -2.98 1.99 -7.23
CA GLU A 104 -3.77 2.94 -6.49
C GLU A 104 -4.56 2.21 -5.41
N MET A 105 -4.46 2.72 -4.19
CA MET A 105 -5.29 2.32 -3.08
C MET A 105 -6.12 3.53 -2.62
N ALA A 106 -7.43 3.40 -2.75
CA ALA A 106 -8.41 4.34 -2.24
C ALA A 106 -9.16 3.69 -1.07
N ILE A 107 -9.31 4.42 0.03
CA ILE A 107 -10.07 3.95 1.19
C ILE A 107 -10.96 5.05 1.73
N ASP A 108 -12.25 4.74 1.84
CA ASP A 108 -13.25 5.56 2.51
C ASP A 108 -13.48 4.98 3.91
N LEU A 109 -12.97 5.67 4.92
CA LEU A 109 -13.11 5.26 6.33
C LEU A 109 -14.53 5.50 6.85
N THR A 110 -15.28 6.42 6.24
CA THR A 110 -16.66 6.76 6.63
C THR A 110 -17.63 5.69 6.11
N ASN A 111 -17.57 5.39 4.81
CA ASN A 111 -18.44 4.38 4.19
C ASN A 111 -17.90 2.95 4.32
N GLN A 112 -16.67 2.81 4.84
CA GLN A 112 -15.99 1.53 5.07
C GLN A 112 -15.81 0.72 3.78
N VAL A 113 -15.38 1.42 2.71
CA VAL A 113 -15.13 0.86 1.39
C VAL A 113 -13.67 1.08 1.00
N CYS A 114 -13.03 0.04 0.49
CA CYS A 114 -11.68 0.11 -0.06
C CYS A 114 -11.70 -0.32 -1.52
N CYS A 115 -10.93 0.38 -2.35
CA CYS A 115 -10.80 0.11 -3.77
C CYS A 115 -9.31 0.06 -4.13
N PHE A 116 -8.95 -0.98 -4.90
CA PHE A 116 -7.63 -1.11 -5.51
C PHE A 116 -7.77 -0.99 -7.01
N ASN A 117 -7.03 -0.06 -7.60
CA ASN A 117 -6.97 0.14 -9.06
C ASN A 117 -5.53 -0.06 -9.53
N ILE A 118 -5.34 -0.89 -10.54
CA ILE A 118 -4.05 -1.15 -11.16
C ILE A 118 -3.99 -0.37 -12.46
N TRP A 119 -3.04 0.55 -12.52
CA TRP A 119 -2.80 1.42 -13.66
C TRP A 119 -1.47 1.04 -14.29
N GLU A 120 -1.40 1.12 -15.61
CA GLU A 120 -0.13 1.09 -16.32
C GLU A 120 0.54 2.46 -16.12
N CYS A 121 1.73 2.49 -15.51
CA CYS A 121 2.46 3.75 -15.44
C CYS A 121 3.02 4.06 -16.84
N THR A 122 2.97 5.33 -17.24
CA THR A 122 3.53 5.78 -18.52
C THR A 122 5.03 6.06 -18.38
N ASP A 123 5.76 6.06 -19.50
CA ASP A 123 7.21 6.38 -19.52
C ASP A 123 7.54 7.74 -18.87
N SER A 124 6.54 8.64 -18.80
CA SER A 124 6.63 9.97 -18.19
C SER A 124 6.41 10.01 -16.66
N GLY A 125 6.17 8.87 -16.01
CA GLY A 125 5.99 8.77 -14.56
C GLY A 125 4.62 8.25 -14.14
N TRP A 126 3.88 9.03 -13.35
CA TRP A 126 2.59 8.59 -12.79
C TRP A 126 1.49 8.48 -13.87
N PRO A 127 0.57 7.50 -13.75
CA PRO A 127 -0.49 7.23 -14.70
C PRO A 127 -1.52 8.36 -14.78
N ASP A 128 -2.21 8.42 -15.92
CA ASP A 128 -3.40 9.26 -16.07
C ASP A 128 -4.60 8.61 -15.36
N LEU A 129 -4.89 9.11 -14.15
CA LEU A 129 -6.00 8.66 -13.32
C LEU A 129 -7.39 9.09 -13.83
N THR A 130 -7.47 9.80 -14.97
CA THR A 130 -8.76 10.15 -15.61
C THR A 130 -9.28 9.06 -16.53
N GLY A 131 -8.40 8.14 -16.96
CA GLY A 131 -8.76 6.98 -17.78
C GLY A 131 -9.42 5.86 -16.99
N LYS A 132 -9.50 4.69 -17.64
CA LYS A 132 -9.94 3.45 -16.99
C LYS A 132 -8.69 2.67 -16.51
N PRO A 133 -8.67 2.18 -15.27
CA PRO A 133 -7.59 1.32 -14.81
C PRO A 133 -7.60 -0.01 -15.57
N ALA A 134 -6.42 -0.62 -15.71
CA ALA A 134 -6.26 -1.93 -16.33
C ALA A 134 -6.98 -3.01 -15.51
N SER A 135 -7.07 -2.84 -14.19
CA SER A 135 -7.84 -3.72 -13.31
C SER A 135 -8.34 -2.95 -12.09
N SER A 136 -9.56 -3.23 -11.64
CA SER A 136 -10.14 -2.66 -10.41
C SER A 136 -10.84 -3.72 -9.59
N ALA A 137 -10.80 -3.54 -8.27
CA ALA A 137 -11.63 -4.30 -7.36
C ALA A 137 -11.98 -3.45 -6.14
N GLU A 138 -13.23 -3.61 -5.69
CA GLU A 138 -13.77 -2.93 -4.53
C GLU A 138 -14.16 -3.94 -3.45
N LEU A 139 -14.00 -3.54 -2.20
CA LEU A 139 -14.35 -4.32 -1.03
C LEU A 139 -15.02 -3.43 0.02
N ASN A 140 -16.26 -3.78 0.39
CA ASN A 140 -16.84 -3.28 1.63
C ASN A 140 -16.24 -4.06 2.80
N PHE A 141 -15.49 -3.36 3.65
CA PHE A 141 -14.73 -3.98 4.74
C PHE A 141 -15.41 -3.83 6.10
N GLY A 142 -16.43 -3.00 6.23
CA GLY A 142 -16.99 -2.60 7.52
C GLY A 142 -17.44 -3.77 8.41
N ALA A 143 -18.40 -4.54 7.90
CA ALA A 143 -18.94 -5.70 8.63
C ALA A 143 -17.87 -6.79 8.84
N ARG A 144 -17.04 -7.04 7.83
CA ARG A 144 -16.03 -8.11 7.82
C ARG A 144 -14.88 -7.82 8.78
N MET A 145 -14.37 -6.60 8.79
CA MET A 145 -13.30 -6.22 9.69
C MET A 145 -13.79 -6.18 11.14
N SER A 146 -15.05 -5.79 11.36
CA SER A 146 -15.69 -5.84 12.67
C SER A 146 -15.84 -7.27 13.19
N SER A 147 -16.25 -8.22 12.36
CA SER A 147 -16.35 -9.64 12.75
C SER A 147 -14.98 -10.25 13.07
N LEU A 148 -13.97 -9.99 12.23
CA LEU A 148 -12.60 -10.48 12.45
C LEU A 148 -11.97 -9.87 13.72
N SER A 149 -12.25 -8.60 14.00
CA SER A 149 -11.78 -7.94 15.23
C SER A 149 -12.46 -8.46 16.49
N GLN A 150 -13.73 -8.89 16.39
CA GLN A 150 -14.47 -9.49 17.51
C GLN A 150 -14.04 -10.92 17.82
N ALA A 151 -13.61 -11.70 16.83
CA ALA A 151 -13.07 -13.03 17.03
C ALA A 151 -11.72 -13.00 17.78
N GLY A 152 -10.97 -11.90 17.66
CA GLY A 152 -9.64 -11.72 18.28
C GLY A 152 -9.54 -10.85 19.55
N ARG A 153 -10.64 -10.47 20.25
CA ARG A 153 -10.70 -9.47 21.37
C ARG A 153 -9.43 -9.39 22.26
N ARG A 154 -8.92 -8.21 22.63
CA ARG A 154 -9.59 -7.10 23.34
C ARG A 154 -10.04 -5.94 22.46
N ALA A 155 -11.27 -5.49 22.72
CA ALA A 155 -11.85 -4.26 22.16
C ALA A 155 -10.95 -3.05 22.46
N THR A 156 -10.60 -2.30 21.44
CA THR A 156 -10.09 -0.94 21.59
C THR A 156 -10.80 -0.01 20.63
N ALA A 157 -10.89 1.24 21.07
CA ALA A 157 -11.54 2.39 20.45
C ALA A 157 -11.33 2.52 18.93
N ALA A 158 -12.18 3.37 18.33
CA ALA A 158 -12.24 3.68 16.90
C ALA A 158 -10.88 3.56 16.19
N PRO A 159 -10.81 2.81 15.07
CA PRO A 159 -9.54 2.48 14.45
C PRO A 159 -8.88 3.74 13.89
N LEU A 160 -7.78 4.11 14.54
CA LEU A 160 -6.74 4.97 14.01
C LEU A 160 -6.02 4.23 12.87
N ALA A 161 -5.72 4.90 11.76
CA ALA A 161 -5.28 4.20 10.56
C ALA A 161 -4.18 4.92 9.74
N LEU A 162 -3.32 4.15 9.08
CA LEU A 162 -2.17 4.60 8.30
C LEU A 162 -2.08 3.77 7.02
N CYS A 163 -1.70 4.39 5.90
CA CYS A 163 -1.32 3.63 4.70
C CYS A 163 0.05 2.96 4.91
N GLU A 164 0.17 1.67 4.58
CA GLU A 164 1.44 0.94 4.61
C GLU A 164 1.71 0.19 3.30
N VAL A 165 2.89 0.44 2.73
CA VAL A 165 3.43 -0.42 1.67
C VAL A 165 4.25 -1.52 2.32
N LEU A 166 3.87 -2.77 2.06
CA LEU A 166 4.57 -3.95 2.57
C LEU A 166 5.47 -4.50 1.48
N VAL A 167 6.78 -4.29 1.66
CA VAL A 167 7.80 -4.90 0.79
C VAL A 167 8.47 -6.04 1.55
N ASN A 168 8.16 -7.27 1.14
CA ASN A 168 8.75 -8.48 1.68
C ASN A 168 9.54 -9.21 0.59
N HIS A 169 10.70 -9.74 0.95
CA HIS A 169 11.33 -10.77 0.14
C HIS A 169 11.56 -11.95 1.05
N ALA A 170 10.68 -12.93 0.91
CA ALA A 170 10.82 -14.24 1.54
C ALA A 170 11.11 -15.22 0.41
N ASP A 171 12.37 -15.27 -0.04
CA ASP A 171 13.04 -16.50 -0.49
C ASP A 171 14.46 -16.18 -0.99
N GLY A 172 15.43 -16.96 -0.52
CA GLY A 172 16.87 -16.73 -0.62
C GLY A 172 17.52 -16.86 -2.01
N ALA A 173 17.02 -16.15 -3.02
CA ALA A 173 17.70 -15.99 -4.30
C ALA A 173 18.41 -14.62 -4.39
N ARG A 174 19.54 -14.58 -5.11
CA ARG A 174 20.45 -13.42 -5.23
C ARG A 174 19.69 -12.15 -5.63
N ALA A 175 19.80 -11.14 -4.76
CA ALA A 175 18.99 -9.93 -4.76
C ALA A 175 19.23 -8.98 -5.95
N ALA A 176 18.12 -8.53 -6.55
CA ALA A 176 18.02 -7.21 -7.18
C ALA A 176 17.18 -6.29 -6.28
N ALA A 177 17.59 -5.04 -6.11
CA ALA A 177 16.93 -4.11 -5.19
C ALA A 177 15.48 -3.80 -5.59
N GLY A 178 14.52 -4.20 -4.75
CA GLY A 178 13.13 -3.79 -4.80
C GLY A 178 12.97 -2.31 -4.51
N LEU A 179 12.40 -1.57 -5.46
CA LEU A 179 12.21 -0.12 -5.41
C LEU A 179 10.72 0.23 -5.47
N ALA A 180 10.24 0.96 -4.48
CA ALA A 180 8.86 1.44 -4.43
C ALA A 180 8.82 2.98 -4.43
N ARG A 181 7.99 3.57 -5.30
CA ARG A 181 7.63 5.00 -5.26
C ARG A 181 6.25 5.17 -4.68
N ILE A 182 6.03 6.20 -3.85
CA ILE A 182 4.77 6.47 -3.15
C ILE A 182 4.38 7.93 -3.34
N SER A 183 3.11 8.19 -3.66
CA SER A 183 2.53 9.53 -3.71
C SER A 183 1.12 9.54 -3.10
N ARG A 184 0.80 10.59 -2.34
CA ARG A 184 -0.58 10.88 -1.90
C ARG A 184 -1.29 11.67 -2.99
N VAL A 185 -2.47 11.22 -3.38
CA VAL A 185 -3.29 11.89 -4.40
C VAL A 185 -4.39 12.71 -3.69
N PRO A 186 -4.53 14.03 -3.95
CA PRO A 186 -5.58 14.83 -3.34
C PRO A 186 -6.98 14.27 -3.64
N ALA A 187 -7.87 14.27 -2.64
CA ALA A 187 -9.24 13.77 -2.75
C ALA A 187 -10.10 14.58 -3.75
N THR A 188 -9.76 15.86 -3.97
CA THR A 188 -10.43 16.78 -4.89
C THR A 188 -9.56 17.04 -6.13
N ARG A 189 -9.80 16.27 -7.20
CA ARG A 189 -9.46 16.47 -8.63
C ARG A 189 -8.17 17.24 -9.04
N ARG A 190 -7.51 16.67 -10.05
CA ARG A 190 -6.66 17.31 -11.10
C ARG A 190 -5.31 17.86 -10.64
N ARG A 191 -4.27 17.04 -10.91
CA ARG A 191 -2.91 17.42 -11.35
C ARG A 191 -2.30 18.69 -10.73
N ILE A 192 -1.36 18.50 -9.82
CA ILE A 192 -0.21 19.40 -9.69
C ILE A 192 1.03 18.59 -10.05
N VAL A 193 1.44 18.70 -11.32
CA VAL A 193 2.81 18.40 -11.73
C VAL A 193 3.62 19.60 -11.28
N MET A 194 4.43 19.44 -10.23
CA MET A 194 5.53 20.38 -10.04
C MET A 194 6.65 19.93 -10.96
N SER A 195 6.79 20.62 -12.10
CA SER A 195 8.00 20.57 -12.91
C SER A 195 9.18 21.06 -12.06
N PRO A 196 10.38 20.45 -12.15
CA PRO A 196 11.56 21.08 -11.59
C PRO A 196 11.81 22.39 -12.33
N MET A 197 11.75 23.48 -11.58
CA MET A 197 12.18 24.81 -11.98
C MET A 197 13.66 24.72 -12.37
N GLN A 198 13.98 25.04 -13.62
CA GLN A 198 15.36 25.19 -14.06
C GLN A 198 16.02 26.30 -13.26
N MET A 199 16.96 25.96 -12.38
CA MET A 199 17.95 26.91 -11.89
C MET A 199 19.05 27.00 -12.93
N HIS A 200 18.95 28.00 -13.81
CA HIS A 200 20.11 28.46 -14.57
C HIS A 200 21.09 29.08 -13.57
N GLY A 201 22.32 28.59 -13.58
CA GLY A 201 23.42 29.23 -12.86
C GLY A 201 23.76 30.57 -13.49
N VAL A 202 24.09 31.52 -12.62
CA VAL A 202 25.27 32.39 -12.72
C VAL A 202 25.78 32.58 -11.29
#